data_AF-A0A3S0C014-F1
#
_entry.id   AF-A0A3S0C014-F1
#
_cell.length_a   1.000
_cell.length_b   1.000
_cell.length_c   1.000
_cell.angle_alpha   90.00
_cell.angle_beta   90.00
_cell.angle_gamma   90.00
#
_symmetry.space_group_name_H-M   'P 1'
#
loop_
_entity.id
_entity.type
_entity.pdbx_description
1 polymer ?
#
loop_
_entity_poly.entity_id
_entity_poly.type
_entity_poly.pdbx_seq_one_letter_code
_entity_poly.pdbx_strand_id
1 'polypeptide(L)'
;MANPRSYKVAERIHEIVASMVTMRLKDPRLNLVTITDVRVTGDLQHATVFYTVYGSDAERKAAGRALERAKGLIRSHVGGQLGLRLTPSLEFVPDALPETARSFEDALVAARFRDEQIRKSAEGAQWAGDAEPYRKPREIEKETDATEVEETGVARPGVNDPVGNASTDGEAAQRADSDGGPTAADPATE
;
A
#
# COMPACT_ATOMS: atom_id res chain seq x y z
N MET A 1 -11.69 -19.28 3.23
CA MET A 1 -11.05 -19.73 1.98
C MET A 1 -12.14 -19.83 0.92
N ALA A 2 -12.04 -19.11 -0.20
CA ALA A 2 -13.06 -19.14 -1.24
C ALA A 2 -13.19 -20.57 -1.80
N ASN A 3 -14.43 -21.06 -1.94
CA ASN A 3 -14.69 -22.39 -2.48
C ASN A 3 -14.18 -22.43 -3.94
N PRO A 4 -13.23 -23.32 -4.30
CA PRO A 4 -12.66 -23.37 -5.65
C PRO A 4 -13.73 -23.57 -6.75
N ARG A 5 -14.86 -24.20 -6.38
CA ARG A 5 -15.99 -24.42 -7.29
C ARG A 5 -16.74 -23.12 -7.57
N SER A 6 -17.00 -22.29 -6.55
CA SER A 6 -17.75 -21.04 -6.76
C SER A 6 -16.95 -20.06 -7.61
N TYR A 7 -15.62 -20.06 -7.49
CA TYR A 7 -14.75 -19.25 -8.34
C TYR A 7 -14.85 -19.64 -9.83
N LYS A 8 -14.73 -20.93 -10.15
CA LYS A 8 -14.87 -21.41 -11.55
C LYS A 8 -16.25 -21.10 -12.13
N VAL A 9 -17.29 -21.21 -11.31
CA VAL A 9 -18.66 -20.87 -11.71
C VAL A 9 -18.78 -19.36 -11.94
N ALA A 10 -18.20 -18.54 -11.08
CA ALA A 10 -18.18 -17.09 -11.22
C ALA A 10 -17.48 -16.65 -12.51
N GLU A 11 -16.29 -17.17 -12.79
CA GLU A 11 -15.51 -16.92 -14.01
C GLU A 11 -16.32 -17.30 -15.27
N ARG A 12 -16.98 -18.46 -15.23
CA ARG A 12 -17.82 -18.88 -16.34
C ARG A 12 -19.04 -17.97 -16.54
N ILE A 13 -19.70 -17.56 -15.46
CA ILE A 13 -20.82 -16.61 -15.53
C ILE A 13 -20.33 -15.28 -16.09
N HIS A 14 -19.16 -14.79 -15.66
CA HIS A 14 -18.57 -13.55 -16.13
C HIS A 14 -18.37 -13.57 -17.66
N GLU A 15 -17.72 -14.60 -18.21
CA GLU A 15 -17.53 -14.75 -19.67
C GLU A 15 -18.85 -14.74 -20.45
N ILE A 16 -19.85 -15.48 -19.94
CA ILE A 16 -21.15 -15.62 -20.61
C ILE A 16 -21.92 -14.30 -20.58
N VAL A 17 -21.95 -13.62 -19.44
CA VAL A 17 -22.66 -12.35 -19.30
C VAL A 17 -21.95 -11.27 -20.10
N ALA A 18 -20.63 -11.17 -20.05
CA ALA A 18 -19.86 -10.18 -20.79
C ALA A 18 -20.03 -10.32 -22.32
N SER A 19 -19.92 -11.56 -22.83
CA SER A 19 -20.16 -11.83 -24.25
C SER A 19 -21.60 -11.54 -24.67
N MET A 20 -22.57 -11.84 -23.80
CA MET A 20 -23.97 -11.59 -24.07
C MET A 20 -24.33 -10.11 -24.11
N VAL A 21 -23.84 -9.31 -23.16
CA VAL A 21 -24.04 -7.85 -23.14
C VAL A 21 -23.46 -7.22 -24.41
N THR A 22 -22.28 -7.67 -24.84
CA THR A 22 -21.60 -7.12 -26.02
C THR A 22 -22.24 -7.54 -27.34
N MET A 23 -22.67 -8.81 -27.47
CA MET A 23 -23.08 -9.38 -28.77
C MET A 23 -24.59 -9.49 -28.98
N ARG A 24 -25.40 -9.62 -27.92
CA ARG A 24 -26.82 -9.98 -28.03
C ARG A 24 -27.79 -8.92 -27.56
N LEU A 25 -27.39 -7.99 -26.69
CA LEU A 25 -28.30 -6.97 -26.19
C LEU A 25 -28.27 -5.75 -27.12
N LYS A 26 -29.33 -5.61 -27.93
CA LYS A 26 -29.52 -4.51 -28.89
C LYS A 26 -30.12 -3.24 -28.28
N ASP A 27 -29.95 -3.03 -26.97
CA ASP A 27 -30.42 -1.81 -26.32
C ASP A 27 -29.31 -0.75 -26.35
N PRO A 28 -29.52 0.44 -26.96
CA PRO A 28 -28.52 1.50 -26.99
C PRO A 28 -27.97 1.88 -25.60
N ARG A 29 -28.77 1.71 -24.55
CA ARG A 29 -28.40 2.03 -23.16
C ARG A 29 -27.41 1.04 -22.55
N LEU A 30 -27.24 -0.12 -23.17
CA LEU A 30 -26.36 -1.19 -22.69
C LEU A 30 -25.02 -1.22 -23.44
N ASN A 31 -24.88 -0.44 -24.52
CA ASN A 31 -23.65 -0.35 -25.32
C ASN A 31 -22.44 0.17 -24.53
N LEU A 32 -22.67 0.91 -23.44
CA LEU A 32 -21.63 1.50 -22.59
C LEU A 32 -21.43 0.73 -21.28
N VAL A 33 -22.07 -0.43 -21.13
CA VAL A 33 -21.96 -1.26 -19.93
C VAL A 33 -20.77 -2.20 -20.08
N THR A 34 -19.92 -2.23 -19.07
CA THR A 34 -18.81 -3.19 -18.96
C THR A 34 -18.97 -3.98 -17.66
N ILE A 35 -18.84 -5.30 -17.74
CA ILE A 35 -18.85 -6.18 -16.56
C ILE A 35 -17.42 -6.22 -16.01
N THR A 36 -17.27 -5.95 -14.71
CA THR A 36 -15.96 -5.88 -14.04
C THR A 36 -15.64 -7.12 -13.23
N ASP A 37 -16.61 -7.65 -12.49
CA ASP A 37 -16.44 -8.82 -11.64
C ASP A 37 -17.76 -9.58 -11.47
N VAL A 38 -17.69 -10.85 -11.09
CA VAL A 38 -18.83 -11.66 -10.68
C VAL A 38 -18.49 -12.40 -9.41
N ARG A 39 -19.36 -12.31 -8.41
CA ARG A 39 -19.23 -13.04 -7.15
C ARG A 39 -20.38 -14.01 -6.98
N VAL A 40 -20.06 -15.24 -6.61
CA VAL A 40 -21.03 -16.31 -6.41
C VAL A 40 -20.95 -16.79 -4.98
N THR A 41 -22.11 -17.01 -4.36
CA THR A 41 -22.21 -17.55 -3.00
C THR A 41 -21.70 -19.00 -2.94
N GLY A 42 -21.30 -19.46 -1.75
CA GLY A 42 -20.72 -20.80 -1.57
C GLY A 42 -21.66 -21.95 -1.95
N ASP A 43 -22.96 -21.72 -1.92
CA ASP A 43 -24.03 -22.65 -2.32
C ASP A 43 -24.43 -22.53 -3.79
N LEU A 44 -23.82 -21.63 -4.56
CA LEU A 44 -24.05 -21.40 -6.00
C LEU A 44 -25.48 -20.95 -6.35
N GLN A 45 -26.27 -20.49 -5.38
CA GLN A 45 -27.66 -20.07 -5.62
C GLN A 45 -27.79 -18.60 -6.00
N HIS A 46 -26.83 -17.77 -5.58
CA HIS A 46 -26.82 -16.34 -5.84
C HIS A 46 -25.51 -15.91 -6.50
N ALA A 47 -25.64 -15.04 -7.51
CA ALA A 47 -24.52 -14.46 -8.22
C ALA A 47 -24.72 -12.94 -8.34
N THR A 48 -23.79 -12.19 -7.79
CA THR A 48 -23.73 -10.73 -7.91
C THR A 48 -22.79 -10.37 -9.05
N VAL A 49 -23.30 -9.65 -10.03
CA VAL A 49 -22.57 -9.18 -11.21
C VAL A 49 -22.29 -7.69 -11.02
N PHE A 50 -21.00 -7.34 -10.97
CA PHE A 50 -20.54 -5.96 -10.90
C PHE A 50 -20.38 -5.40 -12.30
N TYR A 51 -20.91 -4.19 -12.51
CA TYR A 51 -20.82 -3.52 -13.80
C TYR A 51 -20.50 -2.05 -13.64
N THR A 52 -19.78 -1.50 -14.60
CA THR A 52 -19.57 -0.07 -14.76
C THR A 52 -20.27 0.40 -16.02
N VAL A 53 -20.68 1.67 -16.03
CA VAL A 53 -21.27 2.31 -17.19
C VAL A 53 -20.50 3.58 -17.47
N TYR A 54 -19.98 3.68 -18.68
CA TYR A 54 -19.36 4.90 -19.14
C TYR A 54 -20.45 5.95 -19.43
N GLY A 55 -20.38 7.11 -18.76
CA GLY A 55 -21.34 8.20 -18.96
C GLY A 55 -21.78 8.91 -17.68
N SER A 56 -22.86 9.67 -17.81
CA SER A 56 -23.51 10.45 -16.76
C SER A 56 -24.29 9.57 -15.77
N ASP A 57 -24.63 10.12 -14.59
CA ASP A 57 -25.46 9.42 -13.59
C ASP A 57 -26.85 9.03 -14.14
N ALA A 58 -27.41 9.84 -15.03
CA ALA A 58 -28.68 9.53 -15.70
C ALA A 58 -28.57 8.28 -16.58
N GLU A 59 -27.46 8.14 -17.31
CA GLU A 59 -27.16 6.96 -18.14
C GLU A 59 -26.88 5.73 -17.28
N ARG A 60 -26.12 5.87 -16.17
CA ARG A 60 -25.90 4.79 -15.19
C ARG A 60 -27.24 4.23 -14.68
N LYS A 61 -28.16 5.10 -14.26
CA LYS A 61 -29.51 4.71 -13.81
C LYS A 61 -30.34 4.08 -14.92
N ALA A 62 -30.23 4.59 -16.15
CA ALA A 62 -30.96 4.04 -17.29
C ALA A 62 -30.46 2.64 -17.70
N ALA A 63 -29.15 2.44 -17.70
CA ALA A 63 -28.49 1.17 -17.94
C ALA A 63 -28.85 0.13 -16.86
N GLY A 64 -28.83 0.52 -15.58
CA GLY A 64 -29.25 -0.35 -14.48
C GLY A 64 -30.69 -0.85 -14.63
N ARG A 65 -31.63 0.03 -15.02
CA ARG A 65 -33.01 -0.38 -15.33
C ARG A 65 -33.12 -1.30 -16.54
N ALA A 66 -32.27 -1.11 -17.55
CA ALA A 66 -32.24 -1.96 -18.74
C ALA A 66 -31.68 -3.36 -18.40
N LEU A 67 -30.63 -3.45 -17.59
CA LEU A 67 -30.09 -4.71 -17.08
C LEU A 67 -31.12 -5.46 -16.24
N GLU A 68 -31.85 -4.79 -15.35
CA GLU A 68 -32.86 -5.45 -14.52
C GLU A 68 -34.02 -6.01 -15.36
N ARG A 69 -34.40 -5.34 -16.45
CA ARG A 69 -35.37 -5.87 -17.42
C ARG A 69 -34.82 -7.06 -18.22
N ALA A 70 -33.54 -7.00 -18.58
CA ALA A 70 -32.86 -8.06 -19.32
C ALA A 70 -32.48 -9.27 -18.44
N LYS A 71 -32.54 -9.13 -17.12
CA LYS A 71 -32.15 -10.15 -16.13
C LYS A 71 -32.71 -11.54 -16.40
N GLY A 72 -34.00 -11.64 -16.75
CA GLY A 72 -34.61 -12.93 -17.08
C GLY A 72 -33.96 -13.58 -18.29
N LEU A 73 -33.73 -12.81 -19.35
CA LEU A 73 -33.10 -13.27 -20.60
C LEU A 73 -31.64 -13.67 -20.35
N ILE A 74 -30.89 -12.86 -19.59
CA ILE A 74 -29.51 -13.14 -19.19
C ILE A 74 -29.44 -14.43 -18.37
N ARG A 75 -30.30 -14.57 -17.36
CA ARG A 75 -30.36 -15.77 -16.52
C ARG A 75 -30.66 -17.03 -17.34
N SER A 76 -31.62 -16.98 -18.26
CA SER A 76 -31.94 -18.12 -19.14
C SER A 76 -30.76 -18.52 -20.01
N HIS A 77 -30.01 -17.54 -20.55
CA HIS A 77 -28.84 -17.83 -21.37
C HIS A 77 -27.70 -18.45 -20.56
N VAL A 78 -27.43 -17.88 -19.39
CA VAL A 78 -26.44 -18.38 -18.42
C VAL A 78 -26.79 -19.81 -18.00
N GLY A 79 -28.05 -20.09 -17.68
CA GLY A 79 -28.51 -21.45 -17.32
C GLY A 79 -28.30 -22.47 -18.43
N GLY A 80 -28.55 -22.10 -19.69
CA GLY A 80 -28.33 -22.97 -20.85
C GLY A 80 -26.86 -23.31 -21.12
N GLN A 81 -25.91 -22.45 -20.70
CA GLN A 81 -24.49 -22.65 -20.94
C GLN A 81 -23.72 -23.18 -19.72
N LEU A 82 -24.21 -22.97 -18.50
CA LEU A 82 -23.55 -23.46 -17.29
C LEU A 82 -23.69 -24.97 -17.06
N GLY A 83 -24.74 -25.59 -17.60
CA GLY A 83 -25.03 -27.01 -17.38
C GLY A 83 -25.31 -27.38 -15.91
N LEU A 84 -25.66 -26.41 -15.06
CA LEU A 84 -26.02 -26.65 -13.67
C LEU A 84 -27.49 -27.05 -13.55
N ARG A 85 -27.79 -27.90 -12.56
CA ARG A 85 -29.17 -28.28 -12.22
C ARG A 85 -30.01 -27.07 -11.79
N LEU A 86 -29.40 -26.15 -11.06
CA LEU A 86 -30.02 -24.90 -10.61
C LEU A 86 -29.24 -23.73 -11.18
N THR A 87 -29.94 -22.83 -11.88
CA THR A 87 -29.35 -21.59 -12.36
C THR A 87 -29.38 -20.54 -11.25
N PRO A 88 -28.23 -19.94 -10.89
CA PRO A 88 -28.17 -18.92 -9.85
C PRO A 88 -29.06 -17.73 -10.19
N SER A 89 -29.55 -17.08 -9.14
CA SER A 89 -30.21 -15.78 -9.24
C SER A 89 -29.15 -14.71 -9.49
N LEU A 90 -29.34 -13.91 -10.53
CA LEU A 90 -28.42 -12.83 -10.89
C LEU A 90 -28.86 -11.51 -10.25
N GLU A 91 -27.93 -10.82 -9.61
CA GLU A 91 -28.12 -9.46 -9.11
C GLU A 91 -27.10 -8.53 -9.76
N PHE A 92 -27.52 -7.34 -10.20
CA PHE A 92 -26.64 -6.37 -10.86
C PHE A 92 -26.34 -5.22 -9.93
N VAL A 93 -25.06 -5.00 -9.63
CA VAL A 93 -24.59 -3.94 -8.73
C VAL A 93 -23.64 -3.02 -9.48
N PRO A 94 -23.86 -1.69 -9.46
CA PRO A 94 -22.92 -0.75 -10.06
C PRO A 94 -21.60 -0.76 -9.28
N ASP A 95 -20.50 -0.80 -10.01
CA ASP A 95 -19.16 -0.80 -9.47
C ASP A 95 -18.71 0.63 -9.11
N ALA A 96 -18.06 0.78 -7.94
CA ALA A 96 -17.48 2.03 -7.47
C ALA A 96 -16.04 2.25 -7.96
N LEU A 97 -15.39 1.22 -8.51
CA LEU A 97 -14.02 1.25 -9.02
C LEU A 97 -13.65 2.45 -9.93
N PRO A 98 -14.51 2.96 -10.85
CA PRO A 98 -14.11 4.10 -11.69
C PRO A 98 -13.87 5.40 -10.91
N GLU A 99 -14.54 5.62 -9.78
CA GLU A 99 -14.32 6.84 -8.97
C GLU A 99 -13.00 6.74 -8.19
N THR A 100 -12.68 5.54 -7.71
CA THR A 100 -11.43 5.26 -6.99
C THR A 100 -10.19 5.38 -7.89
N ALA A 101 -10.27 4.96 -9.16
CA ALA A 101 -9.15 5.10 -10.09
C ALA A 101 -8.78 6.58 -10.33
N ARG A 102 -9.79 7.47 -10.44
CA ARG A 102 -9.57 8.90 -10.61
C ARG A 102 -8.85 9.53 -9.42
N SER A 103 -9.25 9.17 -8.19
CA SER A 103 -8.61 9.74 -7.00
C SER A 103 -7.14 9.32 -6.87
N PHE A 104 -6.79 8.09 -7.28
CA PHE A 104 -5.39 7.66 -7.36
C PHE A 104 -4.60 8.44 -8.40
N GLU A 105 -5.16 8.67 -9.59
CA GLU A 105 -4.51 9.46 -10.64
C GLU A 105 -4.30 10.91 -10.20
N ASP A 106 -5.31 11.52 -9.58
CA ASP A 106 -5.22 12.86 -9.00
C ASP A 106 -4.13 12.94 -7.92
N ALA A 107 -4.04 11.93 -7.05
CA ALA A 107 -3.00 11.85 -6.03
C ALA A 107 -1.59 11.73 -6.63
N LEU A 108 -1.42 10.96 -7.71
CA LEU A 108 -0.14 10.83 -8.42
C LEU A 108 0.27 12.15 -9.10
N VAL A 109 -0.68 12.87 -9.72
CA VAL A 109 -0.42 14.19 -10.30
C VAL A 109 0.00 15.19 -9.22
N ALA A 110 -0.70 15.21 -8.09
CA ALA A 110 -0.38 16.09 -6.96
C ALA A 110 1.00 15.78 -6.34
N ALA A 111 1.37 14.50 -6.22
CA ALA A 111 2.68 14.09 -5.72
C ALA A 111 3.81 14.57 -6.65
N ARG A 112 3.68 14.34 -7.97
CA ARG A 112 4.65 14.80 -8.96
C ARG A 112 4.87 16.31 -8.92
N PHE A 113 3.77 17.07 -8.78
CA PHE A 113 3.86 18.52 -8.67
C PHE A 113 4.65 18.94 -7.42
N ARG A 114 4.38 18.33 -6.25
CA ARG A 114 5.14 18.62 -5.02
C ARG A 114 6.61 18.25 -5.15
N ASP A 115 6.93 17.10 -5.73
CA ASP A 115 8.31 16.65 -5.94
C ASP A 115 9.09 17.62 -6.85
N GLU A 116 8.43 18.16 -7.87
CA GLU A 116 9.02 19.18 -8.75
C GLU A 116 9.29 20.50 -8.00
N GLN A 117 8.38 20.91 -7.11
CA GLN A 117 8.58 22.10 -6.27
C GLN A 117 9.75 21.90 -5.29
N ILE A 118 9.83 20.73 -4.66
CA ILE A 118 10.94 20.39 -3.75
C ILE A 118 12.26 20.41 -4.52
N ARG A 119 12.31 19.81 -5.72
CA ARG A 119 13.52 19.81 -6.56
C ARG A 119 13.98 21.22 -6.92
N LYS A 120 13.06 22.09 -7.36
CA LYS A 120 13.38 23.50 -7.66
C LYS A 120 13.86 24.27 -6.43
N SER A 121 13.28 23.99 -5.26
CA SER A 121 13.73 24.61 -4.00
C SER A 121 15.09 24.07 -3.53
N ALA A 122 15.40 22.80 -3.85
CA ALA A 122 16.65 22.15 -3.49
C ALA A 122 17.84 22.61 -4.34
N GLU A 123 17.61 23.04 -5.59
CA GLU A 123 18.66 23.59 -6.47
C GLU A 123 19.37 24.82 -5.88
N GLY A 124 18.71 25.56 -4.98
CA GLY A 124 19.29 26.69 -4.24
C GLY A 124 19.51 26.43 -2.74
N ALA A 125 19.23 25.23 -2.24
CA ALA A 125 19.29 24.96 -0.81
C ALA A 125 20.73 24.63 -0.37
N GLN A 126 21.21 25.33 0.65
CA GLN A 126 22.43 24.96 1.35
C GLN A 126 22.09 23.88 2.39
N TRP A 127 22.84 22.78 2.40
CA TRP A 127 22.65 21.69 3.35
C TRP A 127 22.73 22.22 4.79
N ALA A 128 21.83 21.75 5.66
CA ALA A 128 21.71 22.23 7.04
C ALA A 128 22.87 21.78 7.97
N GLY A 129 23.95 21.23 7.43
CA GLY A 129 25.10 20.74 8.18
C GLY A 129 26.42 21.17 7.56
N ASP A 130 27.41 21.38 8.43
CA ASP A 130 28.78 21.70 8.02
C ASP A 130 29.49 20.46 7.42
N ALA A 131 30.50 20.69 6.56
CA ALA A 131 31.17 19.65 5.77
C ALA A 131 31.90 18.56 6.61
N GLU A 132 32.17 18.82 7.89
CA GLU A 132 32.82 17.86 8.80
C GLU A 132 32.06 17.75 10.12
N PRO A 133 31.07 16.84 10.22
CA PRO A 133 30.24 16.68 11.43
C PRO A 133 30.96 15.95 12.59
N TYR A 134 32.20 15.49 12.42
CA TYR A 134 32.96 14.76 13.44
C TYR A 134 34.04 15.61 14.09
N ARG A 135 34.16 15.52 15.42
CA ARG A 135 35.25 16.14 16.18
C ARG A 135 36.59 15.54 15.79
N LYS A 136 37.53 16.38 15.33
CA LYS A 136 38.91 15.96 15.09
C LYS A 136 39.60 15.61 16.42
N PRO A 137 40.37 14.51 16.49
CA PRO A 137 41.21 14.20 17.64
C PRO A 137 42.20 15.35 17.91
N ARG A 138 42.50 15.65 19.18
CA ARG A 138 43.51 16.66 19.53
C ARG A 138 44.87 16.23 18.98
N GLU A 139 45.50 17.09 18.20
CA GLU A 139 46.94 16.97 17.88
C GLU A 139 47.73 17.23 19.16
N ILE A 140 48.46 16.21 19.63
CA ILE A 140 49.40 16.36 20.73
C ILE A 140 50.71 16.82 20.08
N GLU A 141 51.04 18.11 20.21
CA GLU A 141 52.35 18.62 19.85
C GLU A 141 53.39 17.92 20.74
N LYS A 142 54.29 17.14 20.14
CA LYS A 142 55.48 16.65 20.85
C LYS A 142 56.44 17.81 21.00
N GLU A 143 56.29 18.60 22.06
CA GLU A 143 57.37 19.45 22.54
C GLU A 143 58.56 18.55 22.92
N THR A 144 59.63 18.67 22.17
CA THR A 144 60.95 18.19 22.56
C THR A 144 61.59 19.34 23.32
N ASP A 145 61.60 19.25 24.64
CA ASP A 145 62.55 20.02 25.43
C ASP A 145 63.28 19.08 26.39
N ALA A 146 64.60 19.05 26.22
CA ALA A 146 65.52 18.34 27.07
C ALA A 146 65.92 19.30 28.19
N THR A 147 65.49 19.02 29.41
CA THR A 147 66.02 19.68 30.60
C THR A 147 66.25 18.66 31.72
N GLU A 148 67.42 18.81 32.33
CA GLU A 148 68.11 17.88 33.23
C GLU A 148 67.29 17.58 34.51
N VAL A 149 67.30 16.30 34.89
CA VAL A 149 66.78 15.81 36.18
C VAL A 149 67.90 15.79 37.21
N GLU A 150 67.82 16.63 38.23
CA GLU A 150 68.60 16.48 39.46
C GLU A 150 67.84 15.60 40.44
N GLU A 151 68.48 14.49 40.80
CA GLU A 151 68.02 13.50 41.78
C GLU A 151 68.15 14.04 43.21
N THR A 152 67.10 13.89 44.02
CA THR A 152 67.29 13.50 45.43
C THR A 152 66.21 12.51 45.83
N GLY A 153 66.63 11.29 46.15
CA GLY A 153 65.77 10.18 46.51
C GLY A 153 65.36 10.13 47.98
N VAL A 154 64.28 9.39 48.24
CA VAL A 154 64.04 8.68 49.50
C VAL A 154 63.45 7.30 49.18
N ALA A 155 63.98 6.29 49.87
CA ALA A 155 63.82 4.87 49.61
C ALA A 155 62.49 4.25 50.10
N ARG A 156 62.11 3.17 49.40
CA ARG A 156 61.10 2.11 49.64
C ARG A 156 61.40 1.30 50.94
N PRO A 157 60.55 0.38 51.48
CA PRO A 157 59.72 -0.56 50.70
C PRO A 157 58.42 -1.14 51.32
N GLY A 158 57.67 -1.88 50.49
CA GLY A 158 56.60 -2.79 50.88
C GLY A 158 56.07 -3.57 49.68
N VAL A 159 56.64 -4.75 49.44
CA VAL A 159 56.33 -5.71 48.36
C VAL A 159 55.07 -6.53 48.69
N ASN A 160 54.20 -6.78 47.70
CA ASN A 160 53.69 -8.12 47.35
C ASN A 160 52.72 -8.05 46.16
N ASP A 161 53.16 -8.55 45.01
CA ASP A 161 52.31 -9.23 44.00
C ASP A 161 51.91 -10.63 44.57
N PRO A 162 51.05 -11.49 43.94
CA PRO A 162 50.59 -11.43 42.55
C PRO A 162 49.17 -12.04 42.23
N VAL A 163 48.80 -11.94 40.95
CA VAL A 163 47.94 -12.83 40.11
C VAL A 163 46.47 -13.09 40.50
N GLY A 164 45.58 -12.88 39.52
CA GLY A 164 44.31 -13.58 39.42
C GLY A 164 43.60 -13.34 38.09
N ASN A 165 43.76 -14.25 37.13
CA ASN A 165 42.91 -14.31 35.93
C ASN A 165 41.49 -14.74 36.34
N ALA A 166 40.46 -14.25 35.64
CA ALA A 166 39.28 -15.03 35.29
C ALA A 166 38.48 -14.30 34.21
N SER A 167 38.44 -14.93 33.04
CA SER A 167 37.40 -14.80 32.02
C SER A 167 36.00 -14.97 32.63
N THR A 168 34.98 -14.33 32.06
CA THR A 168 33.95 -14.97 31.19
C THR A 168 32.76 -14.03 30.97
N ASP A 169 32.45 -13.85 29.68
CA ASP A 169 31.14 -13.93 29.03
C ASP A 169 29.89 -13.25 29.64
N GLY A 170 29.23 -12.46 28.79
CA GLY A 170 27.87 -12.82 28.39
C GLY A 170 26.76 -11.81 28.68
N GLU A 171 26.08 -11.46 27.59
CA GLU A 171 24.62 -11.27 27.49
C GLU A 171 24.06 -9.85 27.30
N ALA A 172 23.92 -9.52 26.02
CA ALA A 172 22.70 -9.15 25.30
C ALA A 172 21.59 -8.30 25.99
N ALA A 173 21.19 -7.27 25.24
CA ALA A 173 19.84 -7.10 24.67
C ALA A 173 19.13 -5.76 24.96
N GLN A 174 18.66 -5.20 23.85
CA GLN A 174 17.45 -4.38 23.66
C GLN A 174 17.44 -2.93 24.19
N ARG A 175 17.55 -2.00 23.24
CA ARG A 175 16.81 -0.73 23.29
C ARG A 175 15.94 -0.62 22.05
N ALA A 176 14.66 -0.42 22.33
CA ALA A 176 13.54 -0.43 21.42
C ALA A 176 13.41 0.89 20.65
N ASP A 177 12.80 0.75 19.47
CA ASP A 177 12.20 1.79 18.66
C ASP A 177 11.24 2.70 19.44
N SER A 178 11.22 3.99 19.09
CA SER A 178 9.96 4.72 18.97
C SER A 178 10.17 5.98 18.13
N ASP A 179 9.83 5.81 16.86
CA ASP A 179 9.50 6.86 15.90
C ASP A 179 8.16 7.49 16.33
N GLY A 180 8.13 8.81 16.50
CA GLY A 180 6.96 9.56 16.93
C GLY A 180 6.83 10.84 16.12
N GLY A 181 6.13 10.75 14.99
CA GLY A 181 5.83 11.89 14.12
C GLY A 181 4.89 12.92 14.77
N PRO A 182 4.91 14.19 14.31
CA PRO A 182 4.07 15.25 14.85
C PRO A 182 2.66 15.21 14.26
N THR A 183 1.63 15.14 15.11
CA THR A 183 0.24 15.38 14.72
C THR A 183 -0.06 16.88 14.78
N ALA A 184 -0.45 17.44 13.64
CA ALA A 184 -0.96 18.79 13.50
C ALA A 184 -2.43 18.82 13.96
N ALA A 185 -2.74 19.71 14.88
CA ALA A 185 -4.10 20.06 15.27
C ALA A 185 -4.50 21.36 14.56
N ASP A 186 -5.48 21.29 13.66
CA ASP A 186 -6.27 22.43 13.21
C ASP A 186 -7.63 22.38 13.92
N PRO A 187 -8.10 23.50 14.51
CA PRO A 187 -9.50 23.69 14.86
C PRO A 187 -10.14 24.79 13.98
N ALA A 188 -11.19 24.43 13.23
CA ALA A 188 -12.24 25.34 12.74
C ALA A 188 -13.58 24.77 13.25
N THR A 189 -14.34 25.48 14.09
CA THR A 189 -15.33 26.52 13.72
C THR A 189 -16.36 26.00 12.72
N GLU A 190 -17.55 25.62 13.17
CA GLU A 190 -18.83 26.37 13.15
C GLU A 190 -20.01 25.43 13.43
#